data_AF-A0A9P5VAB8-F1
#
_entry.id   AF-A0A9P5VAB8-F1
#
_cell.length_a   1.000
_cell.length_b   1.000
_cell.length_c   1.000
_cell.angle_alpha   90.00
_cell.angle_beta   90.00
_cell.angle_gamma   90.00
#
_symmetry.space_group_name_H-M   'P 1'
#
loop_
_entity.id
_entity.type
_entity.pdbx_description
1 polymer ?
#
loop_
_entity_poly.entity_id
_entity_poly.type
_entity_poly.pdbx_seq_one_letter_code
_entity_poly.pdbx_strand_id
1 'polypeptide(L)'
;MLNKMKPKLESMKELHDKILKDINGTSTSSSPEDHLSPTKFAELTKQLHDLSLITDKYSEIESQIRDLFSLQQMLDDPLTKEDKDLLEMTQEEIKSTTEAIIEGENELLLAMVPKDLADEGNALLEIRAGTGGDEAGLFAADILRMYERFAERQRWRWEEISKTHDGLGAIKDATIAITGNNVFGHLKYESGVHRVQRVPATETQGRIHTSTITVAIMPQPTEVQVQIADSDVRVDVFRASGSGGQKVNTTDSAIRLTHLPTGIVVAIQDERSNQKNRAKAFTILRAKLYEREREKLALERRDSRRAQVGGGSRSEKIRTYNFPQ
;
A
#
# COMPACT_ATOMS: atom_id res chain seq x y z
N MET A 1 24.85 -6.04 -11.49
CA MET A 1 24.17 -4.83 -12.05
C MET A 1 24.66 -3.53 -11.42
N LEU A 2 25.36 -3.63 -10.27
CA LEU A 2 25.83 -2.50 -9.46
C LEU A 2 26.42 -1.33 -10.25
N ASN A 3 27.26 -1.56 -11.25
CA ASN A 3 27.91 -0.49 -12.02
C ASN A 3 26.94 0.51 -12.68
N LYS A 4 25.73 0.07 -13.07
CA LYS A 4 24.71 0.97 -13.63
C LYS A 4 23.96 1.76 -12.54
N MET A 5 23.87 1.21 -11.33
CA MET A 5 23.12 1.80 -10.20
C MET A 5 24.00 2.61 -9.25
N LYS A 6 25.32 2.42 -9.31
CA LYS A 6 26.34 3.10 -8.51
C LYS A 6 26.11 4.62 -8.33
N PRO A 7 25.91 5.43 -9.40
CA PRO A 7 25.69 6.87 -9.20
C PRO A 7 24.41 7.19 -8.40
N LYS A 8 23.38 6.34 -8.49
CA LYS A 8 22.16 6.50 -7.69
C LYS A 8 22.38 6.11 -6.22
N LEU A 9 23.15 5.05 -5.98
CA LEU A 9 23.54 4.59 -4.64
C LEU A 9 24.44 5.60 -3.92
N GLU A 10 25.40 6.19 -4.64
CA GLU A 10 26.24 7.28 -4.13
C GLU A 10 25.39 8.51 -3.77
N SER A 11 24.45 8.91 -4.65
CA SER A 11 23.52 10.00 -4.35
C SER A 11 22.64 9.73 -3.13
N MET A 12 22.19 8.48 -2.92
CA MET A 12 21.43 8.11 -1.71
C MET A 12 22.30 8.14 -0.45
N LYS A 13 23.59 7.79 -0.55
CA LYS A 13 24.55 7.89 0.55
C LYS A 13 24.83 9.34 0.94
N GLU A 14 25.02 10.22 -0.04
CA GLU A 14 25.15 11.66 0.21
C GLU A 14 23.90 12.26 0.87
N LEU A 15 22.71 11.79 0.45
CA LEU A 15 21.45 12.21 1.06
C LEU A 15 21.34 11.71 2.52
N HIS A 16 21.72 10.47 2.78
CA HIS A 16 21.78 9.89 4.13
C HIS A 16 22.68 10.72 5.05
N ASP A 17 23.92 11.01 4.64
CA ASP A 17 24.88 11.81 5.39
C ASP A 17 24.35 13.22 5.68
N LYS A 18 23.66 13.82 4.70
CA LYS A 18 23.03 15.13 4.85
C LYS A 18 21.91 15.12 5.89
N ILE A 19 20.99 14.14 5.83
CA ILE A 19 19.88 14.03 6.78
C ILE A 19 20.42 13.76 8.20
N LEU A 20 21.44 12.91 8.32
CA LEU A 20 22.09 12.61 9.59
C LEU A 20 22.73 13.87 10.19
N LYS A 21 23.37 14.70 9.36
CA LYS A 21 23.92 16.00 9.76
C LYS A 21 22.82 16.99 10.18
N ASP A 22 21.70 17.06 9.48
CA ASP A 22 20.58 17.94 9.80
C ASP A 22 19.95 17.57 11.16
N ILE A 23 19.77 16.27 11.43
CA ILE A 23 19.27 15.76 12.73
C ILE A 23 20.24 16.07 13.87
N ASN A 24 21.54 15.81 13.67
CA ASN A 24 22.56 16.05 14.70
C ASN A 24 22.83 17.54 14.93
N GLY A 25 22.80 18.37 13.87
CA GLY A 25 22.96 19.82 13.97
C GLY A 25 21.87 20.47 14.81
N THR A 26 20.63 19.97 14.70
CA THR A 26 19.48 20.39 15.51
C THR A 26 19.64 20.05 17.00
N SER A 27 20.42 19.01 17.32
CA SER A 27 20.69 18.54 18.68
C SER A 27 21.80 19.33 19.38
N THR A 28 22.62 20.07 18.61
CA THR A 28 23.85 20.72 19.09
C THR A 28 23.75 22.25 19.12
N SER A 29 22.74 22.83 18.45
CA SER A 29 22.48 24.27 18.37
C SER A 29 21.61 24.76 19.53
N SER A 30 22.06 25.79 20.26
CA SER A 30 21.32 26.45 21.35
C SER A 30 20.43 27.60 20.87
N SER A 31 20.18 27.70 19.56
CA SER A 31 19.42 28.81 18.94
C SER A 31 17.99 28.35 18.59
N PRO A 32 16.95 29.10 19.00
CA PRO A 32 15.55 28.68 18.85
C PRO A 32 15.03 28.63 17.40
N GLU A 33 15.78 29.14 16.42
CA GLU A 33 15.42 29.12 14.99
C GLU A 33 15.83 27.82 14.26
N ASP A 34 16.70 26.99 14.84
CA ASP A 34 17.21 25.75 14.20
C ASP A 34 16.42 24.49 14.59
N HIS A 35 15.42 24.59 15.47
CA HIS A 35 14.68 23.41 15.91
C HIS A 35 13.66 22.95 14.85
N LEU A 36 13.92 21.78 14.26
CA LEU A 36 12.96 21.05 13.43
C LEU A 36 11.62 20.87 14.17
N SER A 37 10.50 21.08 13.48
CA SER A 37 9.19 20.77 14.05
C SER A 37 9.09 19.27 14.36
N PRO A 38 8.29 18.85 15.37
CA PRO A 38 8.13 17.42 15.71
C PRO A 38 7.72 16.56 14.51
N THR A 39 6.90 17.11 13.61
CA THR A 39 6.47 16.45 12.37
C THR A 39 7.63 16.25 11.40
N LYS A 40 8.43 17.30 11.16
CA LYS A 40 9.57 17.25 10.23
C LYS A 40 10.71 16.38 10.77
N PHE A 41 10.90 16.35 12.09
CA PHE A 41 11.84 15.45 12.75
C PHE A 41 11.42 13.98 12.57
N ALA A 42 10.14 13.66 12.75
CA ALA A 42 9.62 12.31 12.53
C ALA A 42 9.77 11.87 11.06
N GLU A 43 9.47 12.76 10.10
CA GLU A 43 9.68 12.51 8.66
C GLU A 43 11.15 12.24 8.32
N LEU A 44 12.07 13.09 8.78
CA LEU A 44 13.51 12.93 8.52
C LEU A 44 14.07 11.67 9.18
N THR A 45 13.61 11.33 10.39
CA THR A 45 14.04 10.10 11.07
C THR A 45 13.57 8.86 10.31
N LYS A 46 12.33 8.88 9.79
CA LYS A 46 11.81 7.80 8.93
C LYS A 46 12.64 7.69 7.65
N GLN A 47 12.89 8.81 6.96
CA GLN A 47 13.72 8.83 5.74
C GLN A 47 15.15 8.34 6.01
N LEU A 48 15.75 8.73 7.14
CA LEU A 48 17.08 8.26 7.53
C LEU A 48 17.10 6.75 7.74
N HIS A 49 16.08 6.20 8.41
CA HIS A 49 15.96 4.77 8.61
C HIS A 49 15.84 4.00 7.29
N ASP A 50 14.97 4.46 6.39
CA ASP A 50 14.80 3.84 5.07
C ASP A 50 16.08 3.91 4.23
N LEU A 51 16.79 5.04 4.25
CA LEU A 51 18.07 5.18 3.56
C LEU A 51 19.17 4.31 4.19
N SER A 52 19.19 4.17 5.51
CA SER A 52 20.19 3.35 6.22
C SER A 52 20.14 1.90 5.77
N LEU A 53 18.94 1.34 5.59
CA LEU A 53 18.77 -0.02 5.07
C LEU A 53 19.44 -0.22 3.70
N ILE A 54 19.37 0.80 2.84
CA ILE A 54 19.96 0.77 1.50
C ILE A 54 21.49 0.99 1.58
N THR A 55 21.94 1.99 2.33
CA THR A 55 23.36 2.37 2.41
C THR A 55 24.20 1.32 3.14
N ASP A 56 23.65 0.68 4.17
CA ASP A 56 24.33 -0.36 4.94
C ASP A 56 24.51 -1.60 4.08
N LYS A 57 23.44 -2.04 3.39
CA LYS A 57 23.50 -3.17 2.46
C LYS A 57 24.45 -2.90 1.30
N TYR A 58 24.43 -1.68 0.74
CA TYR A 58 25.37 -1.30 -0.30
C TYR A 58 26.83 -1.37 0.19
N SER A 59 27.11 -0.89 1.40
CA SER A 59 28.46 -0.91 1.99
C SER A 59 28.94 -2.34 2.29
N GLU A 60 28.04 -3.23 2.71
CA GLU A 60 28.31 -4.67 2.88
C GLU A 60 28.75 -5.31 1.55
N ILE A 61 27.98 -5.08 0.48
CA ILE A 61 28.29 -5.60 -0.86
C ILE A 61 29.62 -5.05 -1.37
N GLU A 62 29.90 -3.75 -1.17
CA GLU A 62 31.20 -3.17 -1.53
C GLU A 62 32.36 -3.84 -0.78
N SER A 63 32.15 -4.26 0.47
CA SER A 63 33.16 -5.02 1.22
C SER A 63 33.36 -6.40 0.61
N GLN A 64 32.28 -7.15 0.37
CA GLN A 64 32.35 -8.49 -0.23
C GLN A 64 33.02 -8.47 -1.61
N ILE A 65 32.81 -7.42 -2.42
CA ILE A 65 33.50 -7.25 -3.71
C ILE A 65 35.00 -7.05 -3.52
N ARG A 66 35.44 -6.31 -2.48
CA ARG A 66 36.87 -6.16 -2.16
C ARG A 66 37.47 -7.48 -1.67
N ASP A 67 36.72 -8.24 -0.88
CA ASP A 67 37.14 -9.55 -0.39
C ASP A 67 37.27 -10.54 -1.55
N LEU A 68 36.28 -10.58 -2.46
CA LEU A 68 36.32 -11.38 -3.67
C LEU A 68 37.54 -11.05 -4.55
N PHE A 69 37.87 -9.78 -4.70
CA PHE A 69 39.05 -9.37 -5.46
C PHE A 69 40.35 -9.84 -4.79
N SER A 70 40.41 -9.79 -3.45
CA SER A 70 41.56 -10.27 -2.68
C SER A 70 41.71 -11.80 -2.80
N LEU A 71 40.61 -12.54 -2.74
CA LEU A 71 40.58 -14.00 -2.96
C LEU A 71 41.00 -14.37 -4.38
N GLN A 72 40.59 -13.60 -5.39
CA GLN A 72 41.04 -13.81 -6.77
C GLN A 72 42.54 -13.60 -6.94
N GLN A 73 43.12 -12.58 -6.26
CA GLN A 73 44.57 -12.41 -6.23
C GLN A 73 45.29 -13.57 -5.54
N MET A 74 44.73 -14.06 -4.44
CA MET A 74 45.26 -15.21 -3.70
C MET A 74 45.22 -16.48 -4.54
N LEU A 75 44.16 -16.68 -5.32
CA LEU A 75 44.06 -17.80 -6.27
C LEU A 75 45.14 -17.73 -7.34
N ASP A 76 45.60 -16.53 -7.71
CA ASP A 76 46.63 -16.33 -8.71
C ASP A 76 48.07 -16.48 -8.20
N ASP A 77 48.26 -16.49 -6.88
CA ASP A 77 49.55 -16.71 -6.23
C ASP A 77 50.09 -18.13 -6.55
N PRO A 78 51.34 -18.25 -7.06
CA PRO A 78 51.98 -19.54 -7.30
C PRO A 78 51.97 -20.48 -6.09
N LEU A 79 52.15 -19.96 -4.87
CA LEU A 79 52.14 -20.76 -3.64
C LEU A 79 50.77 -21.41 -3.39
N THR A 80 49.69 -20.68 -3.67
CA THR A 80 48.31 -21.19 -3.59
C THR A 80 48.04 -22.24 -4.65
N LYS A 81 48.63 -22.10 -5.85
CA LYS A 81 48.44 -23.07 -6.94
C LYS A 81 49.19 -24.40 -6.72
N GLU A 82 50.26 -24.38 -5.94
CA GLU A 82 51.05 -25.57 -5.61
C GLU A 82 50.45 -26.38 -4.45
N ASP A 83 49.74 -25.73 -3.53
CA ASP A 83 49.03 -26.37 -2.42
C ASP A 83 47.57 -26.68 -2.80
N LYS A 84 47.26 -27.97 -2.99
CA LYS A 84 45.91 -28.42 -3.40
C LYS A 84 44.83 -28.08 -2.38
N ASP A 85 45.12 -28.18 -1.09
CA ASP A 85 44.13 -27.94 -0.05
C ASP A 85 43.81 -26.44 0.02
N LEU A 86 44.85 -25.60 -0.07
CA LEU A 86 44.69 -24.15 -0.10
C LEU A 86 43.96 -23.66 -1.37
N LEU A 87 44.24 -24.28 -2.52
CA LEU A 87 43.56 -24.00 -3.79
C LEU A 87 42.06 -24.33 -3.72
N GLU A 88 41.69 -25.49 -3.19
CA GLU A 88 40.30 -25.92 -3.05
C GLU A 88 39.53 -24.99 -2.10
N MET A 89 40.12 -24.67 -0.93
CA MET A 89 39.54 -23.71 0.02
C MET A 89 39.29 -22.33 -0.60
N THR A 90 40.29 -21.80 -1.32
CA THR A 90 40.18 -20.47 -1.97
C THR A 90 39.08 -20.48 -3.03
N GLN A 91 38.93 -21.56 -3.80
CA GLN A 91 37.86 -21.70 -4.80
C GLN A 91 36.46 -21.77 -4.16
N GLU A 92 36.32 -22.48 -3.03
CA GLU A 92 35.06 -22.53 -2.28
C GLU A 92 34.69 -21.17 -1.67
N GLU A 93 35.66 -20.42 -1.13
CA GLU A 93 35.46 -19.07 -0.61
C GLU A 93 35.06 -18.08 -1.72
N ILE A 94 35.70 -18.16 -2.90
CA ILE A 94 35.31 -17.36 -4.07
C ILE A 94 33.86 -17.66 -4.46
N LYS A 95 33.48 -18.94 -4.50
CA LYS A 95 32.13 -19.35 -4.87
C LYS A 95 31.10 -18.83 -3.86
N SER A 96 31.31 -19.06 -2.57
CA SER A 96 30.38 -18.62 -1.52
C SER A 96 30.26 -17.10 -1.44
N THR A 97 31.38 -16.37 -1.57
CA THR A 97 31.39 -14.90 -1.62
C THR A 97 30.65 -14.38 -2.85
N THR A 98 30.81 -15.03 -4.01
CA THR A 98 30.10 -14.65 -5.23
C THR A 98 28.59 -14.87 -5.08
N GLU A 99 28.16 -15.99 -4.49
CA GLU A 99 26.75 -16.27 -4.21
C GLU A 99 26.16 -15.24 -3.23
N ALA A 100 26.89 -14.89 -2.16
CA ALA A 100 26.49 -13.86 -1.20
C ALA A 100 26.35 -12.47 -1.84
N ILE A 101 27.25 -12.09 -2.75
CA ILE A 101 27.14 -10.83 -3.51
C ILE A 101 25.89 -10.82 -4.38
N ILE A 102 25.57 -11.93 -5.06
CA ILE A 102 24.37 -12.03 -5.91
C ILE A 102 23.10 -11.92 -5.08
N GLU A 103 23.04 -12.60 -3.94
CA GLU A 103 21.91 -12.50 -3.01
C GLU A 103 21.77 -11.08 -2.46
N GLY A 104 22.89 -10.47 -2.05
CA GLY A 104 22.94 -9.07 -1.60
C GLY A 104 22.50 -8.08 -2.69
N GLU A 105 22.91 -8.25 -3.94
CA GLU A 105 22.46 -7.41 -5.07
C GLU A 105 20.92 -7.46 -5.20
N ASN A 106 20.31 -8.64 -5.05
CA ASN A 106 18.86 -8.80 -5.14
C ASN A 106 18.13 -8.13 -3.97
N GLU A 107 18.64 -8.29 -2.75
CA GLU A 107 18.11 -7.60 -1.56
C GLU A 107 18.19 -6.08 -1.70
N LEU A 108 19.33 -5.56 -2.17
CA LEU A 108 19.52 -4.13 -2.42
C LEU A 108 18.54 -3.61 -3.46
N LEU A 109 18.34 -4.35 -4.56
CA LEU A 109 17.35 -4.01 -5.60
C LEU A 109 15.93 -3.89 -5.04
N LEU A 110 15.54 -4.83 -4.19
CA LEU A 110 14.25 -4.81 -3.49
C LEU A 110 14.14 -3.59 -2.56
N ALA A 111 15.19 -3.29 -1.80
CA ALA A 111 15.22 -2.15 -0.88
C ALA A 111 15.15 -0.79 -1.61
N MET A 112 15.68 -0.71 -2.84
CA MET A 112 15.66 0.51 -3.66
C MET A 112 14.30 0.81 -4.32
N VAL A 113 13.33 -0.11 -4.23
CA VAL A 113 11.99 0.14 -4.73
C VAL A 113 11.33 1.20 -3.83
N PRO A 114 10.87 2.35 -4.39
CA PRO A 114 10.19 3.36 -3.59
C PRO A 114 8.99 2.73 -2.88
N LYS A 115 9.00 2.78 -1.55
CA LYS A 115 7.84 2.36 -0.75
C LYS A 115 6.77 3.44 -0.89
N ASP A 116 5.63 3.08 -1.46
CA ASP A 116 4.45 3.93 -1.38
C ASP A 116 3.98 3.96 0.10
N LEU A 117 3.45 5.09 0.58
CA LEU A 117 2.83 5.15 1.91
C LEU A 117 1.71 4.10 2.05
N ALA A 118 1.08 3.73 0.94
CA ALA A 118 0.09 2.65 0.90
C ALA A 118 0.72 1.25 1.12
N ASP A 119 2.00 1.04 0.82
CA ASP A 119 2.67 -0.27 0.89
C ASP A 119 2.80 -0.81 2.32
N GLU A 120 2.86 0.09 3.30
CA GLU A 120 2.93 -0.25 4.72
C GLU A 120 1.56 -0.64 5.31
N GLY A 121 0.48 -0.38 4.57
CA GLY A 121 -0.89 -0.53 5.03
C GLY A 121 -1.44 -1.96 5.02
N ASN A 122 -2.57 -2.12 5.70
CA ASN A 122 -3.42 -3.30 5.60
C ASN A 122 -4.05 -3.41 4.21
N ALA A 123 -4.55 -4.59 3.85
CA ALA A 123 -5.17 -4.81 2.55
C ALA A 123 -6.57 -5.40 2.66
N LEU A 124 -7.40 -5.10 1.66
CA LEU A 124 -8.64 -5.78 1.37
C LEU A 124 -8.43 -6.65 0.12
N LEU A 125 -8.63 -7.95 0.28
CA LEU A 125 -8.60 -8.95 -0.78
C LEU A 125 -10.03 -9.24 -1.24
N GLU A 126 -10.35 -8.95 -2.50
CA GLU A 126 -11.59 -9.40 -3.16
C GLU A 126 -11.23 -10.47 -4.19
N ILE A 127 -11.86 -11.65 -4.10
CA ILE A 127 -11.77 -12.71 -5.10
C ILE A 127 -13.16 -12.93 -5.68
N ARG A 128 -13.25 -13.10 -6.99
CA ARG A 128 -14.50 -13.42 -7.68
C ARG A 128 -14.28 -14.46 -8.78
N ALA A 129 -15.23 -15.39 -8.90
CA ALA A 129 -15.27 -16.36 -9.97
C ALA A 129 -15.49 -15.66 -11.34
N GLY A 130 -14.66 -16.00 -12.32
CA GLY A 130 -14.76 -15.49 -13.69
C GLY A 130 -15.33 -16.55 -14.64
N THR A 131 -14.72 -16.66 -15.83
CA THR A 131 -15.10 -17.68 -16.81
C THR A 131 -14.77 -19.09 -16.30
N GLY A 132 -15.73 -20.02 -16.37
CA GLY A 132 -15.51 -21.43 -15.99
C GLY A 132 -16.59 -22.06 -15.11
N GLY A 133 -17.65 -21.32 -14.76
CA GLY A 133 -18.77 -21.85 -13.96
C GLY A 133 -18.31 -22.35 -12.59
N ASP A 134 -18.83 -23.49 -12.15
CA ASP A 134 -18.52 -24.12 -10.87
C ASP A 134 -17.00 -24.31 -10.66
N GLU A 135 -16.25 -24.64 -11.73
CA GLU A 135 -14.80 -24.81 -11.64
C GLU A 135 -14.07 -23.49 -11.33
N ALA A 136 -14.56 -22.36 -11.86
CA ALA A 136 -14.01 -21.07 -11.49
C ALA A 136 -14.24 -20.76 -10.01
N GLY A 137 -15.38 -21.17 -9.46
CA GLY A 137 -15.67 -20.99 -8.03
C GLY A 137 -14.88 -21.95 -7.13
N LEU A 138 -14.62 -23.18 -7.57
CA LEU A 138 -13.71 -24.10 -6.87
C LEU A 138 -12.27 -23.55 -6.90
N PHE A 139 -11.84 -23.00 -8.03
CA PHE A 139 -10.53 -22.36 -8.12
C PHE A 139 -10.43 -21.10 -7.25
N ALA A 140 -11.51 -20.32 -7.14
CA ALA A 140 -11.57 -19.19 -6.20
C ALA A 140 -11.38 -19.65 -4.75
N ALA A 141 -11.98 -20.78 -4.36
CA ALA A 141 -11.79 -21.39 -3.04
C ALA A 141 -10.34 -21.83 -2.80
N ASP A 142 -9.71 -22.45 -3.79
CA ASP A 142 -8.30 -22.86 -3.71
C ASP A 142 -7.36 -21.67 -3.50
N ILE A 143 -7.56 -20.60 -4.27
CA ILE A 143 -6.75 -19.38 -4.18
C ILE A 143 -7.01 -18.64 -2.87
N LEU A 144 -8.26 -18.59 -2.40
CA LEU A 144 -8.59 -18.01 -1.09
C LEU A 144 -7.85 -18.76 0.03
N ARG A 145 -7.89 -20.10 0.01
CA ARG A 145 -7.16 -20.94 0.96
C ARG A 145 -5.64 -20.76 0.87
N MET A 146 -5.10 -20.58 -0.33
CA MET A 146 -3.69 -20.27 -0.54
C MET A 146 -3.30 -18.97 0.17
N TYR A 147 -4.08 -17.89 0.00
CA TYR A 147 -3.81 -16.62 0.66
C TYR A 147 -4.00 -16.67 2.17
N GLU A 148 -5.00 -17.40 2.66
CA GLU A 148 -5.19 -17.64 4.09
C GLU A 148 -3.94 -18.29 4.71
N ARG A 149 -3.42 -19.37 4.09
CA ARG A 149 -2.17 -20.02 4.52
C ARG A 149 -0.96 -19.11 4.41
N PHE A 150 -0.91 -18.25 3.40
CA PHE A 150 0.17 -17.27 3.26
C PHE A 150 0.11 -16.23 4.39
N ALA A 151 -1.07 -15.69 4.70
CA ALA A 151 -1.29 -14.75 5.78
C ALA A 151 -0.90 -15.36 7.15
N GLU A 152 -1.25 -16.62 7.41
CA GLU A 152 -0.82 -17.34 8.62
C GLU A 152 0.71 -17.37 8.77
N ARG A 153 1.44 -17.69 7.68
CA ARG A 153 2.91 -17.73 7.68
C ARG A 153 3.52 -16.35 7.92
N GLN A 154 2.90 -15.30 7.38
CA GLN A 154 3.31 -13.91 7.60
C GLN A 154 2.85 -13.35 8.95
N ARG A 155 2.14 -14.15 9.78
CA ARG A 155 1.52 -13.72 11.05
C ARG A 155 0.57 -12.54 10.87
N TRP A 156 -0.09 -12.46 9.72
CA TRP A 156 -1.14 -11.50 9.47
C TRP A 156 -2.47 -12.02 9.99
N ARG A 157 -3.32 -11.11 10.47
CA ARG A 157 -4.68 -11.43 10.90
C ARG A 157 -5.59 -11.45 9.67
N TRP A 158 -6.32 -12.54 9.53
CA TRP A 158 -7.30 -12.80 8.47
C TRP A 158 -8.72 -12.62 9.00
N GLU A 159 -9.48 -11.71 8.40
CA GLU A 159 -10.86 -11.41 8.80
C GLU A 159 -11.79 -11.46 7.59
N GLU A 160 -12.68 -12.46 7.58
CA GLU A 160 -13.67 -12.62 6.51
C GLU A 160 -14.80 -11.60 6.69
N ILE A 161 -14.96 -10.69 5.72
CA ILE A 161 -16.04 -9.69 5.72
C ILE A 161 -17.29 -10.25 5.07
N SER A 162 -17.12 -10.89 3.92
CA SER A 162 -18.22 -11.49 3.18
C SER A 162 -17.73 -12.63 2.32
N LYS A 163 -18.49 -13.72 2.25
CA LYS A 163 -18.18 -14.85 1.39
C LYS A 163 -19.47 -15.47 0.87
N THR A 164 -19.59 -15.48 -0.44
CA THR A 164 -20.74 -16.00 -1.14
C THR A 164 -20.38 -17.36 -1.73
N HIS A 165 -21.02 -18.39 -1.19
CA HIS A 165 -20.87 -19.75 -1.69
C HIS A 165 -21.80 -20.01 -2.88
N ASP A 166 -21.33 -20.86 -3.77
CA ASP A 166 -22.14 -21.58 -4.74
C ASP A 166 -22.14 -23.08 -4.37
N GLY A 167 -22.87 -23.89 -5.13
CA GLY A 167 -22.91 -25.35 -4.92
C GLY A 167 -21.52 -26.00 -4.85
N LEU A 168 -21.44 -27.21 -4.26
CA LEU A 168 -20.23 -28.04 -4.20
C LEU A 168 -19.00 -27.38 -3.53
N GLY A 169 -19.20 -26.35 -2.70
CA GLY A 169 -18.11 -25.65 -2.00
C GLY A 169 -17.40 -24.60 -2.87
N ALA A 170 -17.93 -24.31 -4.06
CA ALA A 170 -17.46 -23.22 -4.90
C ALA A 170 -17.70 -21.86 -4.23
N ILE A 171 -16.83 -20.89 -4.52
CA ILE A 171 -16.95 -19.51 -4.06
C ILE A 171 -17.26 -18.62 -5.26
N LYS A 172 -18.39 -17.93 -5.22
CA LYS A 172 -18.75 -16.95 -6.25
C LYS A 172 -17.96 -15.65 -6.06
N ASP A 173 -17.93 -15.16 -4.82
CA ASP A 173 -17.17 -13.99 -4.42
C ASP A 173 -16.80 -14.07 -2.94
N ALA A 174 -15.67 -13.48 -2.56
CA ALA A 174 -15.22 -13.36 -1.18
C ALA A 174 -14.46 -12.04 -1.00
N THR A 175 -14.66 -11.39 0.15
CA THR A 175 -13.97 -10.18 0.57
C THR A 175 -13.38 -10.40 1.96
N ILE A 176 -12.08 -10.19 2.08
CA ILE A 176 -11.29 -10.44 3.28
C ILE A 176 -10.50 -9.20 3.65
N ALA A 177 -10.55 -8.79 4.91
CA ALA A 177 -9.59 -7.85 5.48
C ALA A 177 -8.37 -8.60 6.02
N ILE A 178 -7.19 -8.18 5.57
CA ILE A 178 -5.92 -8.73 6.01
C ILE A 178 -5.15 -7.61 6.71
N THR A 179 -4.84 -7.82 7.99
CA THR A 179 -4.22 -6.81 8.84
C THR A 179 -2.88 -7.30 9.37
N GLY A 180 -1.87 -6.43 9.35
CA GLY A 180 -0.50 -6.77 9.70
C GLY A 180 0.52 -5.81 9.10
N ASN A 181 1.79 -6.17 9.20
CA ASN A 181 2.88 -5.33 8.69
C ASN A 181 3.02 -5.50 7.17
N ASN A 182 3.00 -4.37 6.43
CA ASN A 182 3.26 -4.29 4.99
C ASN A 182 2.37 -5.18 4.11
N VAL A 183 1.12 -5.44 4.52
CA VAL A 183 0.24 -6.40 3.84
C VAL A 183 0.00 -5.98 2.39
N PHE A 184 -0.39 -4.72 2.16
CA PHE A 184 -0.68 -4.22 0.82
C PHE A 184 0.55 -4.27 -0.09
N GLY A 185 1.71 -3.84 0.41
CA GLY A 185 2.96 -3.85 -0.35
C GLY A 185 3.35 -5.24 -0.87
N HIS A 186 3.09 -6.29 -0.10
CA HIS A 186 3.35 -7.67 -0.51
C HIS A 186 2.33 -8.18 -1.54
N LEU A 187 1.05 -7.84 -1.35
CA LEU A 187 -0.04 -8.40 -2.15
C LEU A 187 -0.39 -7.57 -3.40
N LYS A 188 0.05 -6.31 -3.54
CA LYS A 188 -0.38 -5.41 -4.64
C LYS A 188 -0.20 -6.00 -6.04
N TYR A 189 0.82 -6.84 -6.23
CA TYR A 189 1.13 -7.51 -7.49
C TYR A 189 0.26 -8.74 -7.81
N GLU A 190 -0.65 -9.10 -6.90
CA GLU A 190 -1.62 -10.18 -7.08
C GLU A 190 -2.89 -9.73 -7.82
N SER A 191 -3.07 -8.42 -7.98
CA SER A 191 -4.25 -7.83 -8.60
C SER A 191 -4.33 -8.16 -10.09
N GLY A 192 -5.40 -8.82 -10.53
CA GLY A 192 -5.63 -9.17 -11.93
C GLY A 192 -6.40 -10.46 -12.14
N VAL A 193 -6.43 -10.94 -13.39
CA VAL A 193 -7.06 -12.22 -13.74
C VAL A 193 -6.07 -13.37 -13.55
N HIS A 194 -6.48 -14.37 -12.79
CA HIS A 194 -5.72 -15.60 -12.56
C HIS A 194 -6.38 -16.73 -13.35
N ARG A 195 -5.59 -17.50 -14.11
CA ARG A 195 -6.08 -18.58 -14.97
C ARG A 195 -5.65 -19.93 -14.43
N VAL A 196 -6.56 -20.91 -14.40
CA VAL A 196 -6.23 -22.31 -14.10
C VAL A 196 -6.49 -23.21 -15.30
N GLN A 197 -5.61 -24.20 -15.49
CA GLN A 197 -5.79 -25.28 -16.46
C GLN A 197 -5.64 -26.62 -15.73
N ARG A 198 -6.74 -27.35 -15.56
CA ARG A 198 -6.78 -28.67 -14.91
C ARG A 198 -8.02 -29.47 -15.35
N VAL A 199 -8.07 -30.75 -15.00
CA VAL A 199 -9.29 -31.55 -15.08
C VAL A 199 -10.16 -31.20 -13.86
N PRO A 200 -11.35 -30.59 -14.03
CA PRO A 200 -12.23 -30.24 -12.92
C PRO A 200 -12.68 -31.45 -12.12
N ALA A 201 -12.94 -31.26 -10.83
CA ALA A 201 -13.59 -32.30 -10.01
C ALA A 201 -15.01 -32.61 -10.49
N THR A 202 -15.63 -31.68 -11.23
CA THR A 202 -16.98 -31.81 -11.81
C THR A 202 -16.99 -32.46 -13.19
N GLU A 203 -15.83 -32.77 -13.78
CA GLU A 203 -15.70 -33.32 -15.13
C GLU A 203 -15.52 -34.85 -15.11
N THR A 204 -16.29 -35.57 -15.92
CA THR A 204 -16.30 -37.04 -15.95
C THR A 204 -15.43 -37.62 -17.07
N GLN A 205 -15.14 -36.86 -18.12
CA GLN A 205 -14.39 -37.34 -19.30
C GLN A 205 -12.89 -37.09 -19.22
N GLY A 206 -12.38 -36.55 -18.11
CA GLY A 206 -10.94 -36.28 -17.95
C GLY A 206 -10.42 -35.14 -18.85
N ARG A 207 -11.30 -34.27 -19.36
CA ARG A 207 -10.90 -33.18 -20.25
C ARG A 207 -10.34 -32.01 -19.43
N ILE A 208 -9.27 -31.40 -19.94
CA ILE A 208 -8.68 -30.21 -19.33
C ILE A 208 -9.58 -29.01 -19.64
N HIS A 209 -10.06 -28.35 -18.59
CA HIS A 209 -10.80 -27.10 -18.70
C HIS A 209 -9.89 -25.93 -18.38
N THR A 210 -10.22 -24.77 -18.95
CA THR A 210 -9.56 -23.51 -18.65
C THR A 210 -10.55 -22.56 -18.00
N SER A 211 -10.30 -22.25 -16.74
CA SER A 211 -11.14 -21.38 -15.91
C SER A 211 -10.33 -20.19 -15.41
N THR A 212 -11.01 -19.14 -14.96
CA THR A 212 -10.40 -17.88 -14.52
C THR A 212 -11.11 -17.34 -13.29
N ILE A 213 -10.36 -16.66 -12.43
CA ILE A 213 -10.87 -15.83 -11.35
C ILE A 213 -10.27 -14.44 -11.46
N THR A 214 -10.87 -13.48 -10.77
CA THR A 214 -10.34 -12.13 -10.62
C THR A 214 -9.96 -11.89 -9.19
N VAL A 215 -8.76 -11.35 -8.97
CA VAL A 215 -8.25 -10.95 -7.66
C VAL A 215 -8.06 -9.44 -7.67
N ALA A 216 -8.59 -8.75 -6.67
CA ALA A 216 -8.36 -7.32 -6.45
C ALA A 216 -7.77 -7.11 -5.06
N ILE A 217 -6.67 -6.36 -4.99
CA ILE A 217 -6.01 -5.98 -3.74
C ILE A 217 -6.11 -4.47 -3.61
N MET A 218 -6.76 -4.02 -2.55
CA MET A 218 -6.96 -2.60 -2.27
C MET A 218 -6.38 -2.27 -0.89
N PRO A 219 -5.82 -1.07 -0.69
CA PRO A 219 -5.43 -0.64 0.65
C PRO A 219 -6.67 -0.51 1.53
N GLN A 220 -6.59 -0.92 2.80
CA GLN A 220 -7.70 -0.77 3.73
C GLN A 220 -7.94 0.74 3.97
N PRO A 221 -9.19 1.23 3.86
CA PRO A 221 -9.48 2.65 4.04
C PRO A 221 -9.28 3.07 5.50
N THR A 222 -8.59 4.18 5.70
CA THR A 222 -8.63 4.93 6.96
C THR A 222 -9.93 5.73 7.04
N GLU A 223 -10.47 5.94 8.24
CA GLU A 223 -11.68 6.77 8.40
C GLU A 223 -11.46 8.18 7.85
N VAL A 224 -12.43 8.66 7.07
CA VAL A 224 -12.41 10.01 6.50
C VAL A 224 -12.68 11.02 7.61
N GLN A 225 -11.63 11.62 8.15
CA GLN A 225 -11.77 12.74 9.08
C GLN A 225 -11.95 14.05 8.31
N VAL A 226 -13.17 14.56 8.29
CA VAL A 226 -13.44 15.91 7.75
C VAL A 226 -13.19 16.94 8.83
N GLN A 227 -12.03 17.59 8.77
CA GLN A 227 -11.75 18.79 9.53
C GLN A 227 -12.27 20.01 8.75
N ILE A 228 -13.00 20.89 9.44
CA ILE A 228 -13.50 22.14 8.88
C ILE A 228 -12.76 23.26 9.60
N ALA A 229 -11.96 24.04 8.87
CA ALA A 229 -11.39 25.26 9.40
C ALA A 229 -12.43 26.37 9.38
N ASP A 230 -12.52 27.15 10.46
CA ASP A 230 -13.46 28.27 10.54
C ASP A 230 -13.18 29.35 9.47
N SER A 231 -11.94 29.46 8.98
CA SER A 231 -11.53 30.34 7.88
C SER A 231 -12.20 29.99 6.55
N ASP A 232 -12.57 28.72 6.37
CA ASP A 232 -13.04 28.20 5.08
C ASP A 232 -14.57 28.30 4.94
N VAL A 233 -15.24 28.78 6.00
CA VAL A 233 -16.70 28.89 6.06
C VAL A 233 -17.11 30.35 6.15
N ARG A 234 -17.77 30.85 5.10
CA ARG A 234 -18.49 32.13 5.16
C ARG A 234 -19.81 31.96 5.89
N VAL A 235 -20.04 32.79 6.90
CA VAL A 235 -21.27 32.80 7.70
C VAL A 235 -22.08 34.05 7.36
N ASP A 236 -23.21 33.87 6.70
CA ASP A 236 -24.17 34.93 6.40
C ASP A 236 -25.37 34.81 7.34
N VAL A 237 -25.69 35.89 8.07
CA VAL A 237 -26.87 35.96 8.94
C VAL A 237 -27.91 36.83 8.27
N PHE A 238 -29.16 36.35 8.21
CA PHE A 238 -30.26 37.05 7.54
C PHE A 238 -31.59 36.83 8.27
N ARG A 239 -32.62 37.56 7.86
CA ARG A 239 -33.97 37.45 8.43
C ARG A 239 -34.63 36.15 8.00
N ALA A 240 -35.22 35.44 8.95
CA ALA A 240 -35.98 34.22 8.65
C ALA A 240 -37.19 34.55 7.78
N SER A 241 -37.51 33.69 6.81
CA SER A 241 -38.65 33.86 5.91
C SER A 241 -39.79 32.93 6.35
N GLY A 242 -40.98 33.47 6.66
CA GLY A 242 -42.16 32.65 6.99
C GLY A 242 -43.29 33.42 7.68
N SER A 243 -44.39 32.73 7.98
CA SER A 243 -45.60 33.23 8.67
C SER A 243 -45.37 33.46 10.17
N GLY A 244 -44.33 34.21 10.51
CA GLY A 244 -43.98 34.58 11.88
C GLY A 244 -44.62 35.90 12.34
N GLY A 245 -44.80 36.06 13.65
CA GLY A 245 -45.21 37.35 14.25
C GLY A 245 -44.14 38.44 14.13
N GLN A 246 -44.42 39.64 14.66
CA GLN A 246 -43.53 40.83 14.56
C GLN A 246 -42.05 40.53 14.86
N LYS A 247 -41.76 39.66 15.84
CA LYS A 247 -40.40 39.27 16.23
C LYS A 247 -39.60 38.55 15.14
N VAL A 248 -40.25 37.84 14.22
CA VAL A 248 -39.61 37.16 13.08
C VAL A 248 -39.20 38.15 12.00
N ASN A 249 -39.94 39.27 11.86
CA ASN A 249 -39.63 40.32 10.89
C ASN A 249 -38.50 41.25 11.36
N THR A 250 -38.22 41.30 12.67
CA THR A 250 -37.22 42.20 13.26
C THR A 250 -35.92 41.51 13.70
N THR A 251 -35.90 40.18 13.88
CA THR A 251 -34.74 39.46 14.44
C THR A 251 -34.02 38.64 13.38
N ASP A 252 -32.70 38.82 13.25
CA ASP A 252 -31.87 38.06 12.31
C ASP A 252 -31.50 36.69 12.89
N SER A 253 -32.45 35.74 12.81
CA SER A 253 -32.30 34.39 13.36
C SER A 253 -31.86 33.32 12.35
N ALA A 254 -31.95 33.58 11.03
CA ALA A 254 -31.58 32.62 10.00
C ALA A 254 -30.09 32.71 9.63
N ILE A 255 -29.48 31.56 9.36
CA ILE A 255 -28.04 31.45 9.07
C ILE A 255 -27.83 30.67 7.80
N ARG A 256 -26.90 31.15 6.97
CA ARG A 256 -26.38 30.45 5.80
C ARG A 256 -24.88 30.30 5.96
N LEU A 257 -24.41 29.07 5.85
CA LEU A 257 -23.01 28.73 5.79
C LEU A 257 -22.66 28.38 4.35
N THR A 258 -21.55 28.93 3.86
CA THR A 258 -20.97 28.59 2.56
C THR A 258 -19.54 28.13 2.78
N HIS A 259 -19.25 26.86 2.49
CA HIS A 259 -17.88 26.36 2.50
C HIS A 259 -17.19 26.78 1.20
N LEU A 260 -16.23 27.70 1.30
CA LEU A 260 -15.60 28.35 0.16
C LEU A 260 -14.88 27.35 -0.77
N PRO A 261 -14.10 26.37 -0.26
CA PRO A 261 -13.39 25.42 -1.13
C PRO A 261 -14.30 24.50 -1.95
N THR A 262 -15.44 24.08 -1.40
CA THR A 262 -16.34 23.12 -2.07
C THR A 262 -17.58 23.75 -2.68
N GLY A 263 -17.88 25.01 -2.35
CA GLY A 263 -19.09 25.70 -2.77
C GLY A 263 -20.38 25.19 -2.12
N ILE A 264 -20.30 24.29 -1.12
CA ILE A 264 -21.49 23.74 -0.46
C ILE A 264 -22.13 24.81 0.42
N VAL A 265 -23.43 25.04 0.17
CA VAL A 265 -24.25 25.97 0.94
C VAL A 265 -25.25 25.20 1.82
N VAL A 266 -25.37 25.64 3.07
CA VAL A 266 -26.34 25.13 4.05
C VAL A 266 -27.03 26.33 4.68
N ALA A 267 -28.37 26.34 4.68
CA ALA A 267 -29.15 27.38 5.34
C ALA A 267 -30.11 26.77 6.36
N ILE A 268 -30.21 27.36 7.56
CA ILE A 268 -31.09 26.91 8.65
C ILE A 268 -31.82 28.10 9.25
N GLN A 269 -33.10 27.90 9.56
CA GLN A 269 -33.95 28.88 10.24
C GLN A 269 -34.91 28.26 11.29
N ASP A 270 -34.63 27.04 11.75
CA ASP A 270 -35.56 26.25 12.58
C ASP A 270 -35.79 26.85 13.97
N GLU A 271 -34.74 27.34 14.61
CA GLU A 271 -34.81 27.86 15.99
C GLU A 271 -34.89 29.38 16.00
N ARG A 272 -35.45 29.92 17.10
CA ARG A 272 -35.43 31.38 17.36
C ARG A 272 -34.03 31.91 17.71
N SER A 273 -33.10 31.04 18.10
CA SER A 273 -31.74 31.41 18.51
C SER A 273 -30.73 31.20 17.38
N ASN A 274 -30.01 32.26 17.03
CA ASN A 274 -28.93 32.25 16.04
C ASN A 274 -27.85 31.20 16.41
N GLN A 275 -27.38 31.16 17.66
CA GLN A 275 -26.32 30.24 18.09
C GLN A 275 -26.72 28.76 17.90
N LYS A 276 -27.99 28.42 18.16
CA LYS A 276 -28.51 27.06 17.93
C LYS A 276 -28.60 26.74 16.43
N ASN A 277 -29.06 27.68 15.61
CA ASN A 277 -29.07 27.51 14.16
C ASN A 277 -27.65 27.38 13.59
N ARG A 278 -26.66 28.10 14.15
CA ARG A 278 -25.26 28.02 13.74
C ARG A 278 -24.70 26.63 14.01
N ALA A 279 -24.87 26.13 15.23
CA ALA A 279 -24.42 24.79 15.61
C ALA A 279 -25.04 23.71 14.70
N LYS A 280 -26.36 23.76 14.48
CA LYS A 280 -27.05 22.85 13.55
C LYS A 280 -26.49 22.97 12.12
N ALA A 281 -26.22 24.19 11.65
CA ALA A 281 -25.73 24.43 10.28
C ALA A 281 -24.33 23.84 10.09
N PHE A 282 -23.44 23.97 11.08
CA PHE A 282 -22.12 23.33 11.06
C PHE A 282 -22.23 21.80 11.10
N THR A 283 -23.16 21.23 11.87
CA THR A 283 -23.41 19.78 11.88
C THR A 283 -23.86 19.27 10.50
N ILE A 284 -24.81 19.96 9.85
CA ILE A 284 -25.26 19.59 8.50
C ILE A 284 -24.14 19.79 7.47
N LEU A 285 -23.38 20.88 7.59
CA LEU A 285 -22.25 21.15 6.69
C LEU A 285 -21.19 20.05 6.79
N ARG A 286 -20.85 19.61 8.01
CA ARG A 286 -19.93 18.49 8.25
C ARG A 286 -20.46 17.19 7.67
N ALA A 287 -21.74 16.89 7.84
CA ALA A 287 -22.36 15.70 7.26
C ALA A 287 -22.28 15.72 5.72
N LYS A 288 -22.60 16.86 5.08
CA LYS A 288 -22.51 17.02 3.61
C LYS A 288 -21.08 16.90 3.09
N LEU A 289 -20.11 17.50 3.78
CA LEU A 289 -18.69 17.41 3.39
C LEU A 289 -18.17 15.97 3.55
N TYR A 290 -18.54 15.30 4.64
CA TYR A 290 -18.23 13.89 4.86
C TYR A 290 -18.82 12.99 3.78
N GLU A 291 -20.09 13.18 3.43
CA GLU A 291 -20.73 12.40 2.37
C GLU A 291 -20.05 12.61 1.01
N ARG A 292 -19.72 13.84 0.66
CA ARG A 292 -18.99 14.16 -0.58
C ARG A 292 -17.61 13.48 -0.62
N GLU A 293 -16.80 13.58 0.43
CA GLU A 293 -15.48 12.94 0.47
C GLU A 293 -15.61 11.40 0.44
N ARG A 294 -16.59 10.84 1.17
CA ARG A 294 -16.89 9.41 1.14
C ARG A 294 -17.27 8.95 -0.28
N GLU A 295 -18.10 9.70 -0.99
CA GLU A 295 -18.48 9.40 -2.37
C GLU A 295 -17.29 9.49 -3.34
N LYS A 296 -16.46 10.52 -3.20
CA LYS A 296 -15.25 10.70 -4.01
C LYS A 296 -14.30 9.50 -3.83
N LEU A 297 -14.01 9.12 -2.59
CA LEU A 297 -13.17 7.96 -2.29
C LEU A 297 -13.82 6.63 -2.72
N ALA A 298 -15.14 6.52 -2.67
CA ALA A 298 -15.84 5.36 -3.21
C ALA A 298 -15.70 5.27 -4.74
N LEU A 299 -15.76 6.40 -5.44
CA LEU A 299 -15.58 6.50 -6.89
C LEU A 299 -14.16 6.10 -7.29
N GLU A 300 -13.15 6.70 -6.67
CA GLU A 300 -11.73 6.38 -6.91
C GLU A 300 -11.44 4.90 -6.68
N ARG A 301 -11.97 4.33 -5.59
CA ARG A 301 -11.86 2.88 -5.32
C ARG A 301 -12.52 2.03 -6.39
N ARG A 302 -13.73 2.39 -6.81
CA ARG A 302 -14.47 1.64 -7.83
C ARG A 302 -13.71 1.64 -9.15
N ASP A 303 -13.14 2.77 -9.52
CA ASP A 303 -12.41 2.93 -10.78
C ASP A 303 -11.05 2.21 -10.72
N SER A 304 -10.32 2.30 -9.60
CA SER A 304 -9.10 1.53 -9.35
C SER A 304 -9.37 0.02 -9.40
N ARG A 305 -10.42 -0.45 -8.71
CA ARG A 305 -10.84 -1.86 -8.73
C ARG A 305 -11.19 -2.32 -10.15
N ARG A 306 -11.91 -1.51 -10.92
CA ARG A 306 -12.27 -1.82 -12.30
C ARG A 306 -11.02 -1.96 -13.18
N ALA A 307 -10.01 -1.12 -12.98
CA ALA A 307 -8.73 -1.21 -13.69
C ALA A 307 -7.96 -2.49 -13.35
N GLN A 308 -7.98 -2.92 -12.08
CA GLN A 308 -7.33 -4.17 -11.65
C GLN A 308 -8.03 -5.42 -12.20
N VAL A 309 -9.36 -5.48 -12.12
CA VAL A 309 -10.14 -6.69 -12.42
C VAL A 309 -10.38 -6.89 -13.92
N GLY A 310 -10.45 -5.79 -14.68
CA GLY A 310 -10.75 -5.85 -16.12
C GLY A 310 -12.12 -6.48 -16.41
N GLY A 311 -12.23 -7.19 -17.52
CA GLY A 311 -13.43 -7.94 -17.91
C GLY A 311 -13.51 -9.37 -17.34
N GLY A 312 -12.47 -9.85 -16.66
CA GLY A 312 -12.38 -11.23 -16.18
C GLY A 312 -12.22 -12.26 -17.30
N SER A 313 -11.69 -11.83 -18.46
CA SER A 313 -11.53 -12.67 -19.64
C SER A 313 -10.23 -13.49 -19.61
N ARG A 314 -10.19 -14.61 -20.34
CA ARG A 314 -9.00 -15.47 -20.46
C ARG A 314 -7.76 -14.76 -21.04
N SER A 315 -7.96 -13.68 -21.79
CA SER A 315 -6.91 -12.87 -22.42
C SER A 315 -6.20 -11.93 -21.44
N GLU A 316 -6.89 -11.47 -20.39
CA GLU A 316 -6.40 -10.46 -19.44
C GLU A 316 -5.60 -11.06 -18.26
N LYS A 317 -5.10 -12.29 -18.43
CA LYS A 317 -4.43 -13.05 -17.37
C LYS A 317 -3.07 -12.43 -16.99
N ILE A 318 -2.84 -12.32 -15.68
CA ILE A 318 -1.53 -11.98 -15.11
C ILE A 318 -0.78 -13.22 -14.61
N ARG A 319 -1.50 -14.30 -14.29
CA ARG A 319 -0.94 -15.57 -13.80
C ARG A 319 -1.65 -16.77 -14.41
N THR A 320 -0.90 -17.85 -14.63
CA THR A 320 -1.42 -19.15 -15.08
C THR A 320 -0.96 -20.26 -14.15
N TYR A 321 -1.92 -21.04 -13.65
CA TYR A 321 -1.74 -22.21 -12.81
C TYR A 321 -2.00 -23.46 -13.66
N ASN A 322 -0.94 -24.21 -13.97
CA ASN A 322 -1.03 -25.44 -14.75
C ASN A 322 -0.92 -26.63 -13.80
N PHE A 323 -1.92 -27.50 -13.79
CA PHE A 323 -1.86 -28.74 -13.04
C PHE A 323 -1.49 -29.89 -13.99
N PRO A 324 -0.47 -30.70 -13.65
CA PRO A 324 -0.15 -31.90 -14.41
C PRO A 324 -1.26 -32.97 -14.27
N GLN A 325 -1.26 -33.90 -15.24
CA GLN A 325 -2.18 -35.05 -15.34
C GLN A 325 -2.12 -35.96 -14.11
#